data_AF-A0A966W1X1-F1
#
_entry.id   AF-A0A966W1X1-F1
#
_cell.length_a   1.000
_cell.length_b   1.000
_cell.length_c   1.000
_cell.angle_alpha   90.00
_cell.angle_beta   90.00
_cell.angle_gamma   90.00
#
_symmetry.space_group_name_H-M   'P 1'
#
loop_
_entity.id
_entity.type
_entity.pdbx_description
1 polymer ?
#
loop_
_entity_poly.entity_id
_entity_poly.type
_entity_poly.pdbx_seq_one_letter_code
_entity_poly.pdbx_strand_id
1 'polypeptide(L)'
;GLPPTPEELDAFERECSSISNRQSAIGNTLDRLLASPAYGERWGRHWLDVARYADTAGDGADYPVREAVKYRDWVVNAFNADQPFNEFIREQIAGDILAAQGPPADYARRITATGFLAIGKRYGYKPSPDYQHLDFADAIDSVGRSLLGLSLGCARCHDHKYDPVNMGDYYALYGIFQSTKWAFPGGEEQKRPSDFPPLVPRDEAARLDKLKAAELARLDAALAQLKADRVALDSKSIAGGPDLGFELQKLAEPPTAPWLSEGPNKVLAEAQSPFAHIHPVGTRGVRVGTGKANNGVRYVFARPLKATPGKQMHFSVDFRTVAPTDKSGAYRFYLGRGVIASLAVEVSVTATELALRDGTKWEVVRKLQPGTWHTLRLTLDPAKKTYSGAVGALGDLTTFADKPLGASWDGVADTFICDAIGHISGPAPERDLDNLGLQETPFAEPGTGPVVAPAAPADLAERLKKLDADIAATTKQREAEAAK
;
A
#
# COMPACT_ATOMS: atom_id res chain seq x y z
N GLY A 1 13.13 -13.28 -43.97
CA GLY A 1 12.28 -14.17 -44.75
C GLY A 1 12.21 -15.52 -44.11
N LEU A 2 11.09 -16.16 -44.37
CA LEU A 2 10.94 -17.60 -44.32
C LEU A 2 11.67 -18.21 -45.54
N PRO A 3 12.11 -19.46 -45.47
CA PRO A 3 12.53 -20.20 -46.65
C PRO A 3 11.42 -20.19 -47.71
N PRO A 4 11.75 -20.16 -49.02
CA PRO A 4 10.75 -20.25 -50.07
C PRO A 4 10.02 -21.60 -50.00
N THR A 5 8.72 -21.57 -50.31
CA THR A 5 7.90 -22.78 -50.47
C THR A 5 8.25 -23.51 -51.77
N PRO A 6 7.99 -24.83 -51.88
CA PRO A 6 8.16 -25.57 -53.13
C PRO A 6 7.42 -24.91 -54.30
N GLU A 7 6.20 -24.41 -54.08
CA GLU A 7 5.39 -23.76 -55.09
C GLU A 7 6.01 -22.44 -55.59
N GLU A 8 6.64 -21.67 -54.71
CA GLU A 8 7.37 -20.46 -55.08
C GLU A 8 8.64 -20.76 -55.88
N LEU A 9 9.32 -21.88 -55.59
CA LEU A 9 10.48 -22.35 -56.35
C LEU A 9 10.06 -22.78 -57.77
N ASP A 10 9.01 -23.59 -57.90
CA ASP A 10 8.47 -24.02 -59.19
C ASP A 10 7.96 -22.84 -60.04
N ALA A 11 7.39 -21.82 -59.41
CA ALA A 11 6.98 -20.60 -60.09
C ALA A 11 8.20 -19.83 -60.61
N PHE A 12 9.23 -19.67 -59.79
CA PHE A 12 10.48 -18.99 -60.17
C PHE A 12 11.22 -19.72 -61.30
N GLU A 13 11.32 -21.05 -61.25
CA GLU A 13 11.98 -21.87 -62.27
C GLU A 13 11.26 -21.78 -63.63
N ARG A 14 9.92 -21.80 -63.63
CA ARG A 14 9.12 -21.62 -64.85
C ARG A 14 9.33 -20.24 -65.47
N GLU A 15 9.33 -19.20 -64.65
CA GLU A 15 9.54 -17.83 -65.11
C GLU A 15 10.96 -17.66 -65.69
N CYS A 16 11.98 -18.20 -65.01
CA CYS A 16 13.38 -18.19 -65.44
C CYS A 16 13.69 -18.99 -66.70
N SER A 17 12.92 -20.03 -67.00
CA SER A 17 13.14 -20.93 -68.16
C SER A 17 12.80 -20.27 -69.50
N SER A 18 12.05 -19.17 -69.49
CA SER A 18 11.90 -18.31 -70.67
C SER A 18 13.08 -17.34 -70.76
N ILE A 19 13.97 -17.55 -71.73
CA ILE A 19 15.30 -16.90 -71.83
C ILE A 19 15.23 -15.36 -71.79
N SER A 20 14.13 -14.76 -72.24
CA SER A 20 13.88 -13.31 -72.19
C SER A 20 13.47 -12.78 -70.81
N ASN A 21 13.01 -13.64 -69.90
CA ASN A 21 12.39 -13.23 -68.65
C ASN A 21 13.22 -13.56 -67.41
N ARG A 22 14.42 -14.14 -67.52
CA ARG A 22 15.26 -14.45 -66.33
C ARG A 22 15.55 -13.23 -65.47
N GLN A 23 15.92 -12.11 -66.08
CA GLN A 23 16.18 -10.87 -65.33
C GLN A 23 14.90 -10.34 -64.67
N SER A 24 13.77 -10.39 -65.39
CA SER A 24 12.46 -10.00 -64.87
C SER A 24 11.99 -10.91 -63.73
N ALA A 25 12.22 -12.23 -63.84
CA ALA A 25 11.88 -13.21 -62.80
C ALA A 25 12.65 -12.99 -61.51
N ILE A 26 13.95 -12.67 -61.62
CA ILE A 26 14.79 -12.27 -60.49
C ILE A 26 14.25 -10.98 -59.88
N GLY A 27 13.99 -9.94 -60.70
CA GLY A 27 13.43 -8.67 -60.25
C GLY A 27 12.10 -8.84 -59.52
N ASN A 28 11.14 -9.50 -60.14
CA ASN A 28 9.81 -9.79 -59.58
C ASN A 28 9.91 -10.56 -58.26
N THR A 29 10.82 -11.54 -58.18
CA THR A 29 11.05 -12.30 -56.95
C THR A 29 11.68 -11.44 -55.86
N LEU A 30 12.66 -10.60 -56.20
CA LEU A 30 13.27 -9.65 -55.26
C LEU A 30 12.22 -8.66 -54.74
N ASP A 31 11.45 -8.03 -55.63
CA ASP A 31 10.40 -7.08 -55.26
C ASP A 31 9.37 -7.72 -54.32
N ARG A 32 8.94 -8.94 -54.63
CA ARG A 32 8.03 -9.72 -53.78
C ARG A 32 8.63 -10.05 -52.41
N LEU A 33 9.90 -10.45 -52.36
CA LEU A 33 10.57 -10.80 -51.11
C LEU A 33 10.87 -9.57 -50.25
N LEU A 34 11.23 -8.45 -50.87
CA LEU A 34 11.47 -7.17 -50.19
C LEU A 34 10.15 -6.55 -49.70
N ALA A 35 9.04 -6.72 -50.42
CA ALA A 35 7.71 -6.29 -49.99
C ALA A 35 7.08 -7.19 -48.92
N SER A 36 7.67 -8.35 -48.61
CA SER A 36 7.15 -9.27 -47.60
C SER A 36 7.40 -8.73 -46.19
N PRO A 37 6.41 -8.73 -45.27
CA PRO A 37 6.64 -8.37 -43.87
C PRO A 37 7.72 -9.19 -43.17
N ALA A 38 7.97 -10.42 -43.66
CA ALA A 38 9.02 -11.31 -43.16
C ALA A 38 10.44 -10.81 -43.48
N TYR A 39 10.59 -9.80 -44.36
CA TYR A 39 11.84 -9.10 -44.59
C TYR A 39 12.30 -8.41 -43.31
N GLY A 40 11.46 -7.53 -42.75
CA GLY A 40 11.74 -6.78 -41.53
C GLY A 40 11.94 -7.66 -40.31
N GLU A 41 11.22 -8.78 -40.19
CA GLU A 41 11.45 -9.75 -39.11
C GLU A 41 12.87 -10.34 -39.16
N ARG A 42 13.35 -10.65 -40.35
CA ARG A 42 14.68 -11.27 -40.54
C ARG A 42 15.81 -10.27 -40.41
N TRP A 43 15.71 -9.13 -41.07
CA TRP A 43 16.74 -8.08 -41.00
C TRP A 43 16.73 -7.37 -39.66
N GLY A 44 15.55 -7.13 -39.11
CA GLY A 44 15.37 -6.59 -37.76
C GLY A 44 16.06 -7.45 -36.71
N ARG A 45 16.00 -8.80 -36.81
CA ARG A 45 16.76 -9.69 -35.90
C ARG A 45 18.26 -9.39 -35.88
N HIS A 46 18.88 -9.13 -37.04
CA HIS A 46 20.31 -8.78 -37.10
C HIS A 46 20.59 -7.44 -36.40
N TRP A 47 19.70 -6.46 -36.54
CA TRP A 47 19.82 -5.20 -35.81
C TRP A 47 19.59 -5.38 -34.31
N LEU A 48 18.62 -6.19 -33.91
CA LEU A 48 18.31 -6.46 -32.51
C LEU A 48 19.47 -7.15 -31.78
N ASP A 49 20.22 -8.02 -32.46
CA ASP A 49 21.47 -8.58 -31.95
C ASP A 49 22.49 -7.46 -31.64
N VAL A 50 22.62 -6.48 -32.54
CA VAL A 50 23.52 -5.31 -32.40
C VAL A 50 23.04 -4.35 -31.31
N ALA A 51 21.73 -4.13 -31.21
CA ALA A 51 21.09 -3.30 -30.19
C ALA A 51 21.02 -3.99 -28.83
N ARG A 52 21.51 -5.24 -28.71
CA ARG A 52 21.55 -6.03 -27.48
C ARG A 52 20.16 -6.25 -26.88
N TYR A 53 19.19 -6.44 -27.76
CA TYR A 53 17.81 -6.69 -27.37
C TYR A 53 17.70 -7.95 -26.51
N ALA A 54 17.01 -7.83 -25.39
CA ALA A 54 16.55 -8.93 -24.57
C ALA A 54 15.17 -8.59 -23.99
N ASP A 55 14.36 -9.61 -23.72
CA ASP A 55 13.07 -9.44 -23.03
C ASP A 55 13.25 -9.16 -21.52
N THR A 56 14.50 -9.21 -21.02
CA THR A 56 14.86 -8.99 -19.62
C THR A 56 16.05 -8.04 -19.49
N ALA A 57 16.23 -7.47 -18.30
CA ALA A 57 17.26 -6.48 -17.98
C ALA A 57 18.66 -7.08 -17.69
N GLY A 58 18.75 -8.40 -17.45
CA GLY A 58 20.00 -9.16 -17.29
C GLY A 58 20.94 -8.74 -16.14
N ASP A 59 22.17 -9.29 -16.16
CA ASP A 59 23.26 -9.11 -15.17
C ASP A 59 23.01 -9.67 -13.76
N GLY A 60 22.84 -8.81 -12.77
CA GLY A 60 22.76 -9.17 -11.35
C GLY A 60 21.38 -9.65 -10.89
N ALA A 61 20.34 -9.47 -11.72
CA ALA A 61 18.97 -9.93 -11.49
C ALA A 61 18.22 -10.03 -12.83
N ASP A 62 17.61 -11.18 -13.13
CA ASP A 62 16.95 -11.42 -14.43
C ASP A 62 15.46 -11.01 -14.37
N TYR A 63 15.19 -9.71 -14.57
CA TYR A 63 13.83 -9.16 -14.47
C TYR A 63 13.22 -8.81 -15.84
N PRO A 64 11.96 -9.21 -16.12
CA PRO A 64 11.30 -8.90 -17.39
C PRO A 64 11.11 -7.40 -17.65
N VAL A 65 11.47 -6.96 -18.85
CA VAL A 65 11.19 -5.62 -19.38
C VAL A 65 9.95 -5.72 -20.26
N ARG A 66 8.77 -5.50 -19.66
CA ARG A 66 7.47 -5.72 -20.33
C ARG A 66 7.32 -4.90 -21.62
N GLU A 67 7.94 -3.73 -21.65
CA GLU A 67 7.89 -2.77 -22.75
C GLU A 67 8.89 -3.11 -23.88
N ALA A 68 9.84 -4.03 -23.67
CA ALA A 68 10.90 -4.33 -24.64
C ALA A 68 10.34 -4.69 -26.03
N VAL A 69 9.23 -5.45 -26.05
CA VAL A 69 8.56 -5.89 -27.29
C VAL A 69 8.22 -4.71 -28.22
N LYS A 70 7.93 -3.53 -27.66
CA LYS A 70 7.60 -2.34 -28.44
C LYS A 70 8.77 -1.89 -29.32
N TYR A 71 10.00 -1.95 -28.80
CA TYR A 71 11.18 -1.61 -29.56
C TYR A 71 11.51 -2.67 -30.62
N ARG A 72 11.36 -3.97 -30.28
CA ARG A 72 11.48 -5.05 -31.27
C ARG A 72 10.56 -4.80 -32.46
N ASP A 73 9.28 -4.55 -32.17
CA ASP A 73 8.27 -4.32 -33.20
C ASP A 73 8.56 -3.02 -33.96
N TRP A 74 9.06 -1.98 -33.29
CA TRP A 74 9.51 -0.75 -33.95
C TRP A 74 10.65 -1.01 -34.95
N VAL A 75 11.67 -1.80 -34.59
CA VAL A 75 12.77 -2.15 -35.51
C VAL A 75 12.24 -2.90 -36.73
N VAL A 76 11.40 -3.92 -36.52
CA VAL A 76 10.80 -4.70 -37.61
C VAL A 76 10.00 -3.80 -38.55
N ASN A 77 9.21 -2.90 -38.00
CA ASN A 77 8.41 -1.94 -38.77
C ASN A 77 9.29 -0.93 -39.51
N ALA A 78 10.40 -0.46 -38.94
CA ALA A 78 11.32 0.45 -39.59
C ALA A 78 11.97 -0.18 -40.83
N PHE A 79 12.38 -1.46 -40.76
CA PHE A 79 12.89 -2.19 -41.93
C PHE A 79 11.80 -2.42 -42.99
N ASN A 80 10.59 -2.80 -42.60
CA ASN A 80 9.48 -3.01 -43.53
C ASN A 80 9.01 -1.71 -44.21
N ALA A 81 9.16 -0.57 -43.53
CA ALA A 81 8.85 0.75 -44.08
C ALA A 81 9.97 1.35 -44.94
N ASP A 82 11.09 0.64 -45.11
CA ASP A 82 12.31 1.15 -45.76
C ASP A 82 12.72 2.52 -45.20
N GLN A 83 12.71 2.64 -43.85
CA GLN A 83 13.02 3.90 -43.19
C GLN A 83 14.44 4.35 -43.56
N PRO A 84 14.65 5.63 -43.97
CA PRO A 84 15.97 6.12 -44.27
C PRO A 84 16.93 5.89 -43.11
N PHE A 85 18.10 5.30 -43.39
CA PHE A 85 19.03 4.86 -42.34
C PHE A 85 19.45 6.00 -41.41
N ASN A 86 19.61 7.22 -41.94
CA ASN A 86 19.91 8.41 -41.14
C ASN A 86 18.78 8.76 -40.14
N GLU A 87 17.51 8.56 -40.51
CA GLU A 87 16.37 8.77 -39.61
C GLU A 87 16.28 7.64 -38.59
N PHE A 88 16.48 6.39 -39.05
CA PHE A 88 16.50 5.21 -38.19
C PHE A 88 17.51 5.35 -37.04
N ILE A 89 18.71 5.86 -37.31
CA ILE A 89 19.71 6.13 -36.26
C ILE A 89 19.33 7.33 -35.40
N ARG A 90 18.89 8.44 -36.00
CA ARG A 90 18.55 9.66 -35.24
C ARG A 90 17.41 9.44 -34.24
N GLU A 91 16.38 8.70 -34.63
CA GLU A 91 15.26 8.38 -33.73
C GLU A 91 15.69 7.48 -32.58
N GLN A 92 16.64 6.57 -32.79
CA GLN A 92 17.15 5.71 -31.72
C GLN A 92 17.98 6.46 -30.67
N ILE A 93 18.67 7.54 -31.07
CA ILE A 93 19.50 8.34 -30.16
C ILE A 93 18.74 9.49 -29.51
N ALA A 94 17.83 10.14 -30.26
CA ALA A 94 17.19 11.39 -29.85
C ALA A 94 15.67 11.39 -30.10
N GLY A 95 15.05 10.21 -30.16
CA GLY A 95 13.63 10.05 -30.48
C GLY A 95 12.70 10.81 -29.56
N ASP A 96 13.01 10.93 -28.27
CA ASP A 96 12.25 11.71 -27.30
C ASP A 96 12.29 13.23 -27.59
N ILE A 97 13.46 13.75 -27.94
CA ILE A 97 13.66 15.15 -28.36
C ILE A 97 12.90 15.39 -29.67
N LEU A 98 13.02 14.49 -30.64
CA LEU A 98 12.35 14.58 -31.94
C LEU A 98 10.83 14.42 -31.83
N ALA A 99 10.34 13.63 -30.86
CA ALA A 99 8.93 13.47 -30.58
C ALA A 99 8.32 14.76 -30.04
N ALA A 100 9.02 15.43 -29.13
CA ALA A 100 8.56 16.69 -28.52
C ALA A 100 8.46 17.85 -29.53
N GLN A 101 9.25 17.83 -30.59
CA GLN A 101 9.27 18.86 -31.64
C GLN A 101 8.46 18.48 -32.88
N GLY A 102 8.04 17.21 -32.97
CA GLY A 102 7.41 16.63 -34.15
C GLY A 102 5.88 16.63 -34.11
N PRO A 103 5.25 16.09 -35.16
CA PRO A 103 3.80 15.93 -35.18
C PRO A 103 3.36 14.89 -34.12
N PRO A 104 2.22 15.11 -33.43
CA PRO A 104 1.73 14.17 -32.42
C PRO A 104 1.56 12.72 -32.90
N ALA A 105 1.28 12.52 -34.19
CA ALA A 105 1.12 11.19 -34.80
C ALA A 105 2.40 10.34 -34.74
N ASP A 106 3.58 10.97 -34.73
CA ASP A 106 4.88 10.28 -34.65
C ASP A 106 5.36 10.07 -33.21
N TYR A 107 4.71 10.68 -32.22
CA TYR A 107 5.25 10.80 -30.87
C TYR A 107 5.57 9.43 -30.26
N ALA A 108 4.59 8.53 -30.23
CA ALA A 108 4.76 7.18 -29.67
C ALA A 108 5.86 6.38 -30.38
N ARG A 109 5.90 6.48 -31.72
CA ARG A 109 6.88 5.79 -32.57
C ARG A 109 8.30 6.26 -32.26
N ARG A 110 8.51 7.57 -32.19
CA ARG A 110 9.83 8.18 -31.89
C ARG A 110 10.27 7.94 -30.45
N ILE A 111 9.36 7.98 -29.48
CA ILE A 111 9.67 7.59 -28.09
C ILE A 111 10.05 6.11 -28.01
N THR A 112 9.39 5.24 -28.77
CA THR A 112 9.70 3.81 -28.77
C THR A 112 11.08 3.52 -29.36
N ALA A 113 11.52 4.32 -30.34
CA ALA A 113 12.84 4.21 -30.97
C ALA A 113 14.00 4.35 -29.96
N THR A 114 13.85 5.19 -28.92
CA THR A 114 14.89 5.34 -27.87
C THR A 114 15.06 4.08 -27.02
N GLY A 115 14.26 3.04 -27.27
CA GLY A 115 14.49 1.68 -26.81
C GLY A 115 15.92 1.19 -27.09
N PHE A 116 16.58 1.65 -28.15
CA PHE A 116 17.99 1.35 -28.43
C PHE A 116 18.93 1.68 -27.25
N LEU A 117 18.69 2.80 -26.56
CA LEU A 117 19.44 3.18 -25.37
C LEU A 117 18.85 2.56 -24.10
N ALA A 118 17.52 2.46 -24.02
CA ALA A 118 16.83 2.03 -22.80
C ALA A 118 16.85 0.49 -22.58
N ILE A 119 16.92 -0.28 -23.67
CA ILE A 119 17.03 -1.74 -23.69
C ILE A 119 18.52 -2.05 -23.74
N GLY A 120 19.03 -2.40 -22.57
CA GLY A 120 20.43 -2.64 -22.35
C GLY A 120 20.63 -3.31 -21.01
N LYS A 121 21.84 -3.82 -20.82
CA LYS A 121 22.25 -4.46 -19.58
C LYS A 121 22.03 -3.52 -18.40
N ARG A 122 21.36 -4.00 -17.35
CA ARG A 122 21.10 -3.21 -16.14
C ARG A 122 21.96 -3.66 -14.99
N TYR A 123 22.59 -2.69 -14.34
CA TYR A 123 23.46 -2.97 -13.22
C TYR A 123 22.72 -2.74 -11.89
N GLY A 124 22.84 -3.73 -10.99
CA GLY A 124 22.19 -3.70 -9.68
C GLY A 124 20.73 -4.20 -9.68
N TYR A 125 20.07 -4.06 -8.53
CA TYR A 125 18.71 -4.61 -8.28
C TYR A 125 17.69 -3.53 -7.88
N LYS A 126 18.11 -2.26 -7.85
CA LYS A 126 17.32 -1.09 -7.48
C LYS A 126 17.82 0.15 -8.25
N PRO A 127 17.00 1.20 -8.43
CA PRO A 127 17.47 2.45 -9.02
C PRO A 127 18.42 3.14 -8.03
N SER A 128 19.73 3.08 -8.31
CA SER A 128 20.77 3.70 -7.49
C SER A 128 21.79 4.44 -8.36
N PRO A 129 22.16 5.68 -8.02
CA PRO A 129 23.31 6.37 -8.63
C PRO A 129 24.60 5.54 -8.56
N ASP A 130 24.73 4.68 -7.53
CA ASP A 130 25.88 3.80 -7.33
C ASP A 130 26.07 2.81 -8.49
N TYR A 131 25.01 2.47 -9.24
CA TYR A 131 25.10 1.56 -10.39
C TYR A 131 24.95 2.27 -11.74
N GLN A 132 24.27 3.43 -11.79
CA GLN A 132 23.99 4.15 -13.03
C GLN A 132 25.23 4.51 -13.86
N HIS A 133 26.38 4.71 -13.22
CA HIS A 133 27.63 4.97 -13.94
C HIS A 133 28.04 3.80 -14.87
N LEU A 134 27.61 2.58 -14.58
CA LEU A 134 27.81 1.40 -15.44
C LEU A 134 26.80 1.37 -16.60
N ASP A 135 25.55 1.78 -16.37
CA ASP A 135 24.54 1.92 -17.43
C ASP A 135 25.02 2.92 -18.50
N PHE A 136 25.59 4.06 -18.07
CA PHE A 136 26.13 5.06 -18.99
C PHE A 136 27.37 4.55 -19.75
N ALA A 137 28.26 3.83 -19.07
CA ALA A 137 29.42 3.22 -19.72
C ALA A 137 29.01 2.19 -20.79
N ASP A 138 27.98 1.39 -20.50
CA ASP A 138 27.39 0.42 -21.41
C ASP A 138 26.71 1.11 -22.62
N ALA A 139 25.99 2.20 -22.41
CA ALA A 139 25.41 3.00 -23.50
C ALA A 139 26.48 3.59 -24.44
N ILE A 140 27.58 4.11 -23.88
CA ILE A 140 28.72 4.62 -24.67
C ILE A 140 29.34 3.50 -25.51
N ASP A 141 29.61 2.34 -24.91
CA ASP A 141 30.20 1.21 -25.64
C ASP A 141 29.26 0.71 -26.75
N SER A 142 27.96 0.69 -26.48
CA SER A 142 26.93 0.30 -27.44
C SER A 142 26.88 1.23 -28.64
N VAL A 143 26.80 2.54 -28.41
CA VAL A 143 26.79 3.56 -29.47
C VAL A 143 28.10 3.53 -30.26
N GLY A 144 29.23 3.40 -29.58
CA GLY A 144 30.55 3.30 -30.21
C GLY A 144 30.62 2.11 -31.17
N ARG A 145 30.31 0.90 -30.68
CA ARG A 145 30.47 -0.33 -31.47
C ARG A 145 29.44 -0.47 -32.58
N SER A 146 28.17 -0.14 -32.31
CA SER A 146 27.08 -0.36 -33.25
C SER A 146 27.01 0.71 -34.34
N LEU A 147 27.29 1.97 -34.01
CA LEU A 147 27.09 3.10 -34.93
C LEU A 147 28.40 3.65 -35.50
N LEU A 148 29.45 3.73 -34.68
CA LEU A 148 30.73 4.30 -35.08
C LEU A 148 31.73 3.23 -35.54
N GLY A 149 31.49 1.95 -35.20
CA GLY A 149 32.46 0.87 -35.41
C GLY A 149 33.69 0.97 -34.50
N LEU A 150 33.60 1.69 -33.38
CA LEU A 150 34.71 1.98 -32.46
C LEU A 150 34.46 1.43 -31.05
N SER A 151 35.48 0.83 -30.45
CA SER A 151 35.44 0.41 -29.04
C SER A 151 35.86 1.55 -28.11
N LEU A 152 34.92 2.39 -27.70
CA LEU A 152 35.22 3.56 -26.86
C LEU A 152 35.59 3.22 -25.41
N GLY A 153 35.41 1.96 -24.97
CA GLY A 153 35.65 1.55 -23.58
C GLY A 153 37.07 1.78 -23.05
N CYS A 154 38.10 1.71 -23.91
CA CYS A 154 39.49 2.00 -23.48
C CYS A 154 39.67 3.46 -23.06
N ALA A 155 38.98 4.39 -23.75
CA ALA A 155 39.04 5.83 -23.49
C ALA A 155 38.56 6.22 -22.08
N ARG A 156 37.91 5.29 -21.36
CA ARG A 156 37.45 5.50 -19.98
C ARG A 156 38.59 5.77 -19.00
N CYS A 157 39.74 5.13 -19.18
CA CYS A 157 40.85 5.17 -18.21
C CYS A 157 42.11 5.84 -18.76
N HIS A 158 42.27 5.89 -20.07
CA HIS A 158 43.41 6.50 -20.76
C HIS A 158 42.99 6.81 -22.20
N ASP A 159 43.71 7.69 -22.91
CA ASP A 159 43.42 7.97 -24.32
C ASP A 159 43.40 6.69 -25.17
N HIS A 160 42.47 6.60 -26.11
CA HIS A 160 42.27 5.40 -26.91
C HIS A 160 43.56 5.04 -27.68
N LYS A 161 43.90 3.74 -27.71
CA LYS A 161 45.22 3.28 -28.15
C LYS A 161 45.53 3.56 -29.63
N TYR A 162 44.50 3.48 -30.48
CA TYR A 162 44.66 3.55 -31.95
C TYR A 162 43.86 4.71 -32.56
N ASP A 163 42.59 4.85 -32.17
CA ASP A 163 41.73 5.94 -32.61
C ASP A 163 41.97 7.27 -31.87
N PRO A 164 41.76 8.43 -32.51
CA PRO A 164 41.97 9.76 -31.94
C PRO A 164 40.81 10.17 -31.00
N VAL A 165 40.55 9.36 -29.98
CA VAL A 165 39.56 9.63 -28.93
C VAL A 165 40.31 9.75 -27.61
N ASN A 166 40.36 10.97 -27.06
CA ASN A 166 41.00 11.19 -25.76
C ASN A 166 40.02 10.86 -24.61
N MET A 167 40.55 10.73 -23.40
CA MET A 167 39.74 10.47 -22.20
C MET A 167 38.72 11.59 -21.95
N GLY A 168 39.05 12.84 -22.26
CA GLY A 168 38.13 13.97 -22.19
C GLY A 168 36.92 13.81 -23.11
N ASP A 169 37.10 13.31 -24.33
CA ASP A 169 36.01 13.05 -25.29
C ASP A 169 35.06 11.97 -24.74
N TYR A 170 35.60 10.91 -24.13
CA TYR A 170 34.80 9.87 -23.47
C TYR A 170 33.93 10.45 -22.36
N TYR A 171 34.51 11.28 -21.49
CA TYR A 171 33.76 11.88 -20.38
C TYR A 171 32.81 13.00 -20.83
N ALA A 172 33.06 13.66 -21.97
CA ALA A 172 32.10 14.55 -22.59
C ALA A 172 30.85 13.79 -23.05
N LEU A 173 31.02 12.61 -23.67
CA LEU A 173 29.91 11.74 -24.04
C LEU A 173 29.19 11.16 -22.81
N TYR A 174 29.93 10.78 -21.78
CA TYR A 174 29.36 10.37 -20.48
C TYR A 174 28.47 11.47 -19.89
N GLY A 175 28.91 12.73 -19.93
CA GLY A 175 28.11 13.87 -19.46
C GLY A 175 26.77 14.00 -20.19
N ILE A 176 26.72 13.70 -21.50
CA ILE A 176 25.47 13.66 -22.27
C ILE A 176 24.53 12.58 -21.74
N PHE A 177 25.00 11.33 -21.58
CA PHE A 177 24.15 10.24 -21.10
C PHE A 177 23.72 10.41 -19.63
N GLN A 178 24.62 10.92 -18.78
CA GLN A 178 24.32 11.24 -17.40
C GLN A 178 23.23 12.32 -17.27
N SER A 179 23.08 13.19 -18.26
CA SER A 179 22.04 14.22 -18.29
C SER A 179 20.66 13.69 -18.69
N THR A 180 20.54 12.40 -19.00
CA THR A 180 19.26 11.76 -19.35
C THR A 180 18.59 11.15 -18.12
N LYS A 181 17.26 11.05 -18.17
CA LYS A 181 16.50 10.35 -17.14
C LYS A 181 16.32 8.90 -17.56
N TRP A 182 16.96 7.99 -16.84
CA TRP A 182 17.06 6.60 -17.25
C TRP A 182 15.89 5.76 -16.71
N ALA A 183 15.19 5.05 -17.59
CA ALA A 183 14.06 4.19 -17.20
C ALA A 183 14.52 3.00 -16.36
N PHE A 184 13.75 2.66 -15.33
CA PHE A 184 13.96 1.50 -14.47
C PHE A 184 12.83 0.49 -14.67
N PRO A 185 13.06 -0.69 -15.27
CA PRO A 185 12.02 -1.69 -15.55
C PRO A 185 11.46 -2.39 -14.30
N GLY A 186 12.10 -2.21 -13.16
CA GLY A 186 11.90 -3.05 -11.99
C GLY A 186 13.03 -4.06 -11.82
N GLY A 187 13.13 -4.62 -10.62
CA GLY A 187 14.04 -5.69 -10.25
C GLY A 187 13.36 -6.70 -9.33
N GLU A 188 14.04 -7.79 -9.01
CA GLU A 188 13.50 -8.85 -8.14
C GLU A 188 13.07 -8.33 -6.76
N GLU A 189 13.88 -7.46 -6.16
CA GLU A 189 13.57 -6.80 -4.88
C GLU A 189 12.58 -5.64 -5.06
N GLN A 190 12.71 -4.88 -6.15
CA GLN A 190 11.90 -3.70 -6.43
C GLN A 190 11.11 -3.87 -7.73
N LYS A 191 10.00 -4.59 -7.66
CA LYS A 191 9.11 -4.93 -8.80
C LYS A 191 8.25 -3.76 -9.30
N ARG A 192 8.75 -2.54 -9.17
CA ARG A 192 8.04 -1.30 -9.51
C ARG A 192 8.82 -0.57 -10.60
N PRO A 193 8.35 -0.59 -11.86
CA PRO A 193 8.97 0.21 -12.90
C PRO A 193 8.84 1.69 -12.58
N SER A 194 9.81 2.49 -13.02
CA SER A 194 9.77 3.95 -12.92
C SER A 194 10.42 4.60 -14.13
N ASP A 195 10.09 5.87 -14.34
CA ASP A 195 10.80 6.76 -15.26
C ASP A 195 10.79 6.33 -16.73
N PHE A 196 9.83 5.48 -17.12
CA PHE A 196 9.53 5.24 -18.52
C PHE A 196 8.93 6.49 -19.16
N PRO A 197 9.36 6.84 -20.38
CA PRO A 197 8.74 7.94 -21.10
C PRO A 197 7.30 7.56 -21.50
N PRO A 198 6.32 8.46 -21.32
CA PRO A 198 4.96 8.20 -21.78
C PRO A 198 4.94 8.12 -23.32
N LEU A 199 4.08 7.26 -23.86
CA LEU A 199 3.87 7.14 -25.31
C LEU A 199 2.93 8.22 -25.88
N VAL A 200 2.46 9.12 -25.02
CA VAL A 200 1.68 10.30 -25.38
C VAL A 200 2.45 11.56 -24.99
N PRO A 201 2.17 12.71 -25.64
CA PRO A 201 2.72 13.99 -25.25
C PRO A 201 2.59 14.26 -23.74
N ARG A 202 3.56 14.99 -23.17
CA ARG A 202 3.68 15.18 -21.71
C ARG A 202 2.46 15.86 -21.08
N ASP A 203 1.83 16.78 -21.80
CA ASP A 203 0.59 17.45 -21.40
C ASP A 203 -0.59 16.47 -21.34
N GLU A 204 -0.70 15.57 -22.31
CA GLU A 204 -1.70 14.51 -22.32
C GLU A 204 -1.45 13.48 -21.22
N ALA A 205 -0.20 13.07 -21.00
CA ALA A 205 0.18 12.20 -19.88
C ALA A 205 -0.24 12.82 -18.54
N ALA A 206 0.07 14.10 -18.32
CA ALA A 206 -0.31 14.83 -17.11
C ALA A 206 -1.84 14.97 -16.96
N ARG A 207 -2.59 15.07 -18.06
CA ARG A 207 -4.06 15.08 -18.04
C ARG A 207 -4.60 13.72 -17.61
N LEU A 208 -4.08 12.63 -18.16
CA LEU A 208 -4.48 11.26 -17.80
C LEU A 208 -4.16 10.94 -16.33
N ASP A 209 -2.98 11.33 -15.84
CA ASP A 209 -2.60 11.16 -14.43
C ASP A 209 -3.57 11.89 -13.49
N LYS A 210 -3.99 13.11 -13.85
CA LYS A 210 -5.00 13.86 -13.08
C LYS A 210 -6.36 13.16 -13.06
N LEU A 211 -6.79 12.60 -14.20
CA LEU A 211 -8.06 11.86 -14.28
C LEU A 211 -8.02 10.59 -13.44
N LYS A 212 -6.93 9.80 -13.54
CA LYS A 212 -6.71 8.62 -12.71
C LYS A 212 -6.72 8.98 -11.22
N ALA A 213 -6.02 10.04 -10.83
CA ALA A 213 -5.99 10.48 -9.44
C ALA A 213 -7.38 10.90 -8.93
N ALA A 214 -8.16 11.61 -9.75
CA ALA A 214 -9.53 12.00 -9.40
C ALA A 214 -10.46 10.79 -9.24
N GLU A 215 -10.36 9.80 -10.13
CA GLU A 215 -11.17 8.57 -10.04
C GLU A 215 -10.79 7.71 -8.84
N LEU A 216 -9.50 7.58 -8.54
CA LEU A 216 -9.04 6.91 -7.32
C LEU A 216 -9.57 7.60 -6.06
N ALA A 217 -9.53 8.93 -6.00
CA ALA A 217 -10.09 9.69 -4.88
C ALA A 217 -11.61 9.49 -4.74
N ARG A 218 -12.35 9.43 -5.85
CA ARG A 218 -13.79 9.14 -5.86
C ARG A 218 -14.08 7.75 -5.31
N LEU A 219 -13.33 6.74 -5.76
CA LEU A 219 -13.49 5.35 -5.31
C LEU A 219 -13.10 5.17 -3.83
N ASP A 220 -12.04 5.82 -3.38
CA ASP A 220 -11.62 5.80 -1.97
C ASP A 220 -12.69 6.44 -1.07
N ALA A 221 -13.30 7.56 -1.49
CA ALA A 221 -14.41 8.19 -0.78
C ALA A 221 -15.66 7.29 -0.75
N ALA A 222 -16.02 6.65 -1.87
CA ALA A 222 -17.14 5.71 -1.93
C ALA A 222 -16.93 4.49 -1.02
N LEU A 223 -15.72 3.93 -1.00
CA LEU A 223 -15.36 2.83 -0.08
C LEU A 223 -15.45 3.25 1.39
N ALA A 224 -15.00 4.45 1.73
CA ALA A 224 -15.11 4.96 3.09
C ALA A 224 -16.57 5.08 3.51
N GLN A 225 -17.44 5.61 2.63
CA GLN A 225 -18.87 5.72 2.90
C GLN A 225 -19.54 4.36 3.05
N LEU A 226 -19.32 3.42 2.11
CA LEU A 226 -19.91 2.08 2.18
C LEU A 226 -19.49 1.33 3.45
N LYS A 227 -18.22 1.45 3.86
CA LYS A 227 -17.74 0.87 5.12
C LYS A 227 -18.42 1.53 6.33
N ALA A 228 -18.59 2.85 6.32
CA ALA A 228 -19.31 3.57 7.37
C ALA A 228 -20.78 3.13 7.44
N ASP A 229 -21.46 2.99 6.30
CA ASP A 229 -22.86 2.53 6.22
C ASP A 229 -23.02 1.08 6.71
N ARG A 230 -22.06 0.21 6.36
CA ARG A 230 -22.02 -1.17 6.84
C ARG A 230 -21.89 -1.22 8.36
N VAL A 231 -21.00 -0.43 8.93
CA VAL A 231 -20.82 -0.30 10.39
C VAL A 231 -22.04 0.38 11.04
N ALA A 232 -22.68 1.33 10.35
CA ALA A 232 -23.90 1.99 10.80
C ALA A 232 -25.04 0.98 10.99
N LEU A 233 -25.12 0.01 10.08
CA LEU A 233 -26.15 -1.01 10.02
C LEU A 233 -25.87 -2.22 10.91
N ASP A 234 -24.60 -2.62 11.08
CA ASP A 234 -24.19 -3.74 11.94
C ASP A 234 -24.09 -3.30 13.42
N SER A 235 -25.19 -3.48 14.17
CA SER A 235 -25.32 -3.11 15.58
C SER A 235 -24.41 -3.91 16.53
N LYS A 236 -23.64 -4.89 16.03
CA LYS A 236 -22.67 -5.66 16.83
C LYS A 236 -21.45 -4.86 17.30
N SER A 237 -21.29 -3.62 16.81
CA SER A 237 -20.13 -2.76 17.04
C SER A 237 -20.44 -1.48 17.81
N ILE A 238 -21.62 -1.38 18.43
CA ILE A 238 -22.05 -0.20 19.21
C ILE A 238 -22.39 -0.55 20.65
N ALA A 239 -22.35 0.45 21.53
CA ALA A 239 -23.00 0.39 22.84
C ALA A 239 -24.49 0.04 22.70
N GLY A 240 -24.97 -0.91 23.50
CA GLY A 240 -26.31 -1.50 23.38
C GLY A 240 -26.41 -2.67 22.38
N GLY A 241 -25.31 -3.07 21.75
CA GLY A 241 -25.18 -4.31 20.97
C GLY A 241 -24.50 -5.43 21.78
N PRO A 242 -24.17 -6.59 21.18
CA PRO A 242 -23.35 -7.63 21.83
C PRO A 242 -21.91 -7.15 22.02
N ASP A 243 -21.66 -6.49 23.16
CA ASP A 243 -20.39 -6.04 23.74
C ASP A 243 -19.17 -6.04 22.80
N LEU A 244 -19.22 -5.15 21.80
CA LEU A 244 -18.15 -4.90 20.83
C LEU A 244 -17.54 -6.17 20.20
N GLY A 245 -18.35 -7.23 20.08
CA GLY A 245 -17.98 -8.49 19.48
C GLY A 245 -17.30 -9.51 20.41
N PHE A 246 -17.22 -9.29 21.73
CA PHE A 246 -16.74 -10.33 22.66
C PHE A 246 -17.59 -11.59 22.59
N GLU A 247 -18.90 -11.45 22.50
CA GLU A 247 -19.85 -12.58 22.35
C GLU A 247 -19.63 -13.43 21.09
N LEU A 248 -18.91 -12.89 20.10
CA LEU A 248 -18.57 -13.61 18.87
C LEU A 248 -17.23 -14.35 18.97
N GLN A 249 -16.43 -14.07 20.00
CA GLN A 249 -15.11 -14.68 20.16
C GLN A 249 -15.22 -16.10 20.69
N LYS A 250 -14.28 -16.96 20.29
CA LYS A 250 -14.24 -18.35 20.73
C LYS A 250 -13.70 -18.46 22.17
N LEU A 251 -14.40 -19.22 23.01
CA LEU A 251 -13.98 -19.48 24.39
C LEU A 251 -12.61 -20.19 24.43
N ALA A 252 -11.85 -19.90 25.48
CA ALA A 252 -10.50 -20.41 25.76
C ALA A 252 -9.41 -20.02 24.74
N GLU A 253 -9.73 -19.17 23.76
CA GLU A 253 -8.78 -18.62 22.79
C GLU A 253 -8.55 -17.12 23.03
N PRO A 254 -7.42 -16.55 22.58
CA PRO A 254 -7.22 -15.11 22.55
C PRO A 254 -8.27 -14.43 21.65
N PRO A 255 -8.74 -13.22 21.99
CA PRO A 255 -9.65 -12.51 21.10
C PRO A 255 -8.93 -12.12 19.80
N THR A 256 -9.67 -12.19 18.70
CA THR A 256 -9.21 -11.91 17.33
C THR A 256 -9.94 -10.69 16.76
N ALA A 257 -9.63 -10.33 15.51
CA ALA A 257 -10.19 -9.16 14.84
C ALA A 257 -11.71 -9.03 15.10
N PRO A 258 -12.20 -7.84 15.52
CA PRO A 258 -11.52 -6.53 15.53
C PRO A 258 -10.57 -6.29 16.72
N TRP A 259 -10.44 -7.23 17.65
CA TRP A 259 -9.47 -7.15 18.73
C TRP A 259 -8.07 -7.56 18.27
N LEU A 260 -7.07 -6.87 18.79
CA LEU A 260 -5.69 -7.30 18.71
C LEU A 260 -5.26 -7.75 20.09
N SER A 261 -4.65 -8.92 20.17
CA SER A 261 -4.30 -9.58 21.43
C SER A 261 -2.86 -10.05 21.38
N GLU A 262 -2.08 -9.65 22.37
CA GLU A 262 -0.72 -10.11 22.58
C GLU A 262 -0.53 -10.57 24.03
N GLY A 263 0.10 -11.73 24.22
CA GLY A 263 0.29 -12.34 25.53
C GLY A 263 -0.75 -13.40 25.88
N PRO A 264 -0.76 -13.87 27.15
CA PRO A 264 -1.57 -15.00 27.58
C PRO A 264 -3.03 -14.60 27.86
N ASN A 265 -3.69 -13.96 26.89
CA ASN A 265 -5.06 -13.50 27.00
C ASN A 265 -6.04 -14.58 26.53
N LYS A 266 -7.21 -14.67 27.16
CA LYS A 266 -8.22 -15.68 26.85
C LYS A 266 -9.63 -15.11 26.98
N VAL A 267 -10.51 -15.49 26.07
CA VAL A 267 -11.95 -15.25 26.20
C VAL A 267 -12.54 -16.32 27.10
N LEU A 268 -13.24 -15.92 28.16
CA LEU A 268 -13.66 -16.81 29.24
C LEU A 268 -15.10 -16.50 29.67
N ALA A 269 -15.86 -17.53 30.02
CA ALA A 269 -17.22 -17.37 30.51
C ALA A 269 -17.24 -16.71 31.90
N GLU A 270 -16.27 -17.05 32.75
CA GLU A 270 -16.09 -16.44 34.06
C GLU A 270 -15.65 -14.97 34.02
N ALA A 271 -15.17 -14.50 32.87
CA ALA A 271 -14.79 -13.10 32.64
C ALA A 271 -15.97 -12.23 32.20
N GLN A 272 -17.19 -12.76 32.15
CA GLN A 272 -18.41 -12.00 31.92
C GLN A 272 -18.71 -11.06 33.11
N SER A 273 -18.91 -9.78 32.84
CA SER A 273 -19.38 -8.80 33.84
C SER A 273 -20.82 -9.10 34.24
N PRO A 274 -21.18 -8.96 35.53
CA PRO A 274 -22.55 -9.10 36.00
C PRO A 274 -23.43 -7.90 35.63
N PHE A 275 -22.84 -6.81 35.14
CA PHE A 275 -23.58 -5.61 34.80
C PHE A 275 -24.11 -5.67 33.37
N ALA A 276 -25.29 -5.09 33.15
CA ALA A 276 -25.96 -5.06 31.84
C ALA A 276 -26.43 -3.64 31.45
N HIS A 277 -25.82 -2.62 32.04
CA HIS A 277 -26.20 -1.20 31.87
C HIS A 277 -25.55 -0.53 30.64
N ILE A 278 -24.62 -1.24 29.99
CA ILE A 278 -23.89 -0.78 28.79
C ILE A 278 -24.34 -1.60 27.58
N HIS A 279 -24.40 -2.92 27.75
CA HIS A 279 -24.86 -3.90 26.75
C HIS A 279 -25.85 -4.88 27.38
N PRO A 280 -26.65 -5.61 26.58
CA PRO A 280 -27.47 -6.71 27.07
C PRO A 280 -26.61 -7.77 27.78
N VAL A 281 -27.23 -8.60 28.62
CA VAL A 281 -26.55 -9.68 29.34
C VAL A 281 -25.81 -10.61 28.35
N GLY A 282 -24.49 -10.66 28.49
CA GLY A 282 -23.59 -11.48 27.69
C GLY A 282 -23.34 -12.89 28.27
N THR A 283 -22.42 -13.61 27.66
CA THR A 283 -21.97 -14.96 28.04
C THR A 283 -20.47 -15.07 28.30
N ARG A 284 -19.66 -14.09 27.90
CA ARG A 284 -18.19 -14.12 28.03
C ARG A 284 -17.58 -12.73 28.01
N GLY A 285 -16.46 -12.58 28.71
CA GLY A 285 -15.56 -11.44 28.57
C GLY A 285 -14.14 -11.89 28.23
N VAL A 286 -13.15 -10.99 28.37
CA VAL A 286 -11.74 -11.31 28.16
C VAL A 286 -10.94 -11.24 29.46
N ARG A 287 -10.21 -12.31 29.76
CA ARG A 287 -9.11 -12.29 30.72
C ARG A 287 -7.82 -11.90 30.02
N VAL A 288 -7.25 -10.80 30.45
CA VAL A 288 -5.96 -10.31 29.98
C VAL A 288 -4.91 -10.76 30.99
N GLY A 289 -3.98 -11.61 30.55
CA GLY A 289 -3.05 -12.30 31.44
C GLY A 289 -1.82 -11.48 31.84
N THR A 290 -1.01 -12.01 32.76
CA THR A 290 0.26 -11.38 33.17
C THR A 290 1.32 -11.61 32.07
N GLY A 291 1.91 -10.54 31.54
CA GLY A 291 2.88 -10.62 30.43
C GLY A 291 3.92 -9.51 30.44
N LYS A 292 4.56 -9.28 29.28
CA LYS A 292 5.44 -8.11 29.08
C LYS A 292 4.62 -6.82 29.13
N ALA A 293 5.28 -5.68 29.33
CA ALA A 293 4.62 -4.38 29.46
C ALA A 293 3.63 -4.06 28.32
N ASN A 294 3.99 -4.39 27.07
CA ASN A 294 3.15 -4.16 25.89
C ASN A 294 2.12 -5.28 25.62
N ASN A 295 2.10 -6.36 26.41
CA ASN A 295 1.11 -7.42 26.27
C ASN A 295 -0.26 -6.92 26.77
N GLY A 296 -1.30 -7.26 26.03
CA GLY A 296 -2.64 -6.82 26.34
C GLY A 296 -3.62 -7.01 25.20
N VAL A 297 -4.73 -6.29 25.30
CA VAL A 297 -5.74 -6.22 24.25
C VAL A 297 -5.90 -4.80 23.74
N ARG A 298 -6.18 -4.67 22.45
CA ARG A 298 -6.50 -3.41 21.79
C ARG A 298 -7.77 -3.55 20.98
N TYR A 299 -8.63 -2.54 21.07
CA TYR A 299 -9.82 -2.40 20.23
C TYR A 299 -9.75 -1.11 19.44
N VAL A 300 -10.08 -1.18 18.16
CA VAL A 300 -10.28 0.01 17.31
C VAL A 300 -11.77 0.13 17.03
N PHE A 301 -12.37 1.20 17.55
CA PHE A 301 -13.80 1.47 17.39
C PHE A 301 -14.13 1.70 15.93
N ALA A 302 -15.08 0.91 15.42
CA ALA A 302 -15.55 1.04 14.05
C ALA A 302 -16.20 2.41 13.77
N ARG A 303 -16.73 3.06 14.82
CA ARG A 303 -17.23 4.44 14.80
C ARG A 303 -16.34 5.33 15.68
N PRO A 304 -15.28 5.94 15.14
CA PRO A 304 -14.47 6.87 15.89
C PRO A 304 -15.28 8.12 16.25
N LEU A 305 -15.09 8.64 17.46
CA LEU A 305 -15.64 9.95 17.85
C LEU A 305 -14.61 11.04 17.56
N LYS A 306 -15.08 12.14 16.96
CA LYS A 306 -14.28 13.33 16.66
C LYS A 306 -14.83 14.52 17.41
N ALA A 307 -13.93 15.32 17.97
CA ALA A 307 -14.27 16.52 18.71
C ALA A 307 -15.12 17.44 17.82
N THR A 308 -16.35 17.67 18.26
CA THR A 308 -17.33 18.49 17.55
C THR A 308 -17.84 19.54 18.54
N PRO A 309 -17.95 20.82 18.14
CA PRO A 309 -18.44 21.87 19.05
C PRO A 309 -19.78 21.49 19.71
N GLY A 310 -19.83 21.62 21.04
CA GLY A 310 -21.03 21.33 21.83
C GLY A 310 -21.34 19.85 22.08
N LYS A 311 -20.49 18.92 21.60
CA LYS A 311 -20.65 17.48 21.86
C LYS A 311 -19.58 16.97 22.83
N GLN A 312 -20.02 16.11 23.75
CA GLN A 312 -19.14 15.35 24.64
C GLN A 312 -18.97 13.93 24.11
N MET A 313 -17.93 13.25 24.60
CA MET A 313 -17.69 11.83 24.31
C MET A 313 -17.77 11.04 25.62
N HIS A 314 -18.51 9.95 25.62
CA HIS A 314 -18.67 9.09 26.79
C HIS A 314 -18.03 7.74 26.53
N PHE A 315 -17.20 7.30 27.46
CA PHE A 315 -16.52 6.01 27.43
C PHE A 315 -16.86 5.23 28.68
N SER A 316 -17.02 3.90 28.55
CA SER A 316 -17.22 3.02 29.69
C SER A 316 -16.51 1.67 29.50
N VAL A 317 -16.07 1.06 30.59
CA VAL A 317 -15.54 -0.30 30.62
C VAL A 317 -15.83 -0.94 31.97
N ASP A 318 -16.28 -2.19 31.96
CA ASP A 318 -16.32 -3.02 33.16
C ASP A 318 -15.00 -3.77 33.29
N PHE A 319 -14.49 -3.81 34.51
CA PHE A 319 -13.25 -4.51 34.80
C PHE A 319 -13.21 -5.08 36.21
N ARG A 320 -12.36 -6.08 36.41
CA ARG A 320 -11.87 -6.48 37.73
C ARG A 320 -10.44 -6.96 37.66
N THR A 321 -9.69 -6.77 38.73
CA THR A 321 -8.48 -7.56 38.95
C THR A 321 -8.88 -8.95 39.47
N VAL A 322 -8.29 -10.00 38.93
CA VAL A 322 -8.56 -11.38 39.34
C VAL A 322 -7.95 -11.65 40.72
N ALA A 323 -8.67 -12.37 41.57
CA ALA A 323 -8.22 -12.79 42.90
C ALA A 323 -8.02 -14.32 42.98
N PRO A 324 -7.08 -14.80 43.81
CA PRO A 324 -6.05 -14.04 44.50
C PRO A 324 -4.96 -13.54 43.54
N THR A 325 -4.22 -12.49 43.91
CA THR A 325 -3.07 -12.02 43.12
C THR A 325 -1.92 -11.62 44.04
N ASP A 326 -0.71 -12.03 43.65
CA ASP A 326 0.57 -11.68 44.26
C ASP A 326 1.30 -10.57 43.47
N LYS A 327 0.66 -10.05 42.41
CA LYS A 327 1.27 -9.10 41.49
C LYS A 327 1.10 -7.67 41.99
N SER A 328 2.20 -6.91 42.02
CA SER A 328 2.24 -5.54 42.52
C SER A 328 2.27 -4.48 41.42
N GLY A 329 2.51 -4.87 40.15
CA GLY A 329 2.53 -3.94 39.02
C GLY A 329 1.15 -3.43 38.65
N ALA A 330 1.12 -2.41 37.80
CA ALA A 330 -0.12 -1.84 37.27
C ALA A 330 -0.34 -2.20 35.79
N TYR A 331 -1.61 -2.23 35.38
CA TYR A 331 -2.02 -2.15 33.98
C TYR A 331 -2.62 -0.77 33.71
N ARG A 332 -2.88 -0.43 32.44
CA ARG A 332 -3.57 0.82 32.08
C ARG A 332 -4.76 0.59 31.18
N PHE A 333 -5.65 1.57 31.19
CA PHE A 333 -6.60 1.85 30.14
C PHE A 333 -6.13 3.09 29.38
N TYR A 334 -5.86 2.93 28.10
CA TYR A 334 -5.61 4.01 27.16
C TYR A 334 -6.88 4.27 26.35
N LEU A 335 -7.27 5.54 26.24
CA LEU A 335 -8.26 6.00 25.27
C LEU A 335 -7.66 7.13 24.45
N GLY A 336 -7.76 7.07 23.12
CA GLY A 336 -7.22 8.09 22.22
C GLY A 336 -7.31 7.69 20.75
N ARG A 337 -6.36 8.16 19.94
CA ARG A 337 -6.21 7.75 18.54
C ARG A 337 -5.00 6.83 18.34
N GLY A 338 -5.22 5.75 17.60
CA GLY A 338 -4.19 4.81 17.17
C GLY A 338 -3.36 4.20 18.30
N VAL A 339 -2.23 3.57 17.95
CA VAL A 339 -1.28 3.02 18.91
C VAL A 339 -0.48 4.18 19.48
N ILE A 340 -0.95 4.76 20.59
CA ILE A 340 -0.32 5.89 21.30
C ILE A 340 -0.03 7.12 20.43
N ALA A 341 -0.73 7.29 19.31
CA ALA A 341 -0.50 8.41 18.39
C ALA A 341 -1.03 9.74 18.94
N SER A 342 -2.11 9.70 19.72
CA SER A 342 -2.75 10.86 20.33
C SER A 342 -3.55 10.40 21.55
N LEU A 343 -2.96 10.54 22.74
CA LEU A 343 -3.55 10.11 24.02
C LEU A 343 -4.63 11.10 24.49
N ALA A 344 -5.86 10.63 24.75
CA ALA A 344 -6.91 11.43 25.37
C ALA A 344 -6.94 11.25 26.89
N VAL A 345 -7.08 10.01 27.36
CA VAL A 345 -7.18 9.65 28.78
C VAL A 345 -6.32 8.42 29.06
N GLU A 346 -5.59 8.45 30.17
CA GLU A 346 -4.85 7.31 30.69
C GLU A 346 -5.27 7.03 32.14
N VAL A 347 -5.72 5.81 32.39
CA VAL A 347 -6.07 5.32 33.73
C VAL A 347 -5.14 4.17 34.06
N SER A 348 -4.59 4.12 35.27
CA SER A 348 -3.73 3.03 35.70
C SER A 348 -4.31 2.31 36.91
N VAL A 349 -4.21 0.99 36.91
CA VAL A 349 -4.90 0.12 37.86
C VAL A 349 -3.93 -0.92 38.39
N THR A 350 -3.84 -1.03 39.71
CA THR A 350 -3.18 -2.13 40.42
C THR A 350 -4.24 -3.08 40.96
N ALA A 351 -3.83 -4.13 41.68
CA ALA A 351 -4.78 -5.01 42.33
C ALA A 351 -5.69 -4.30 43.36
N THR A 352 -5.23 -3.19 43.94
CA THR A 352 -5.89 -2.56 45.09
C THR A 352 -6.19 -1.08 44.90
N GLU A 353 -5.82 -0.48 43.76
CA GLU A 353 -5.96 0.96 43.53
C GLU A 353 -6.20 1.28 42.06
N LEU A 354 -7.01 2.31 41.81
CA LEU A 354 -7.14 2.96 40.51
C LEU A 354 -6.64 4.41 40.62
N ALA A 355 -5.75 4.77 39.71
CA ALA A 355 -5.16 6.09 39.59
C ALA A 355 -5.45 6.70 38.22
N LEU A 356 -5.68 8.00 38.21
CA LEU A 356 -5.84 8.81 36.99
C LEU A 356 -4.55 9.57 36.72
N ARG A 357 -4.22 9.76 35.45
CA ARG A 357 -3.10 10.61 35.06
C ARG A 357 -3.51 12.09 35.11
N ASP A 358 -2.77 12.88 35.87
CA ASP A 358 -2.90 14.33 35.95
C ASP A 358 -1.57 14.97 35.52
N GLY A 359 -1.49 15.32 34.23
CA GLY A 359 -0.25 15.76 33.58
C GLY A 359 0.85 14.70 33.65
N THR A 360 1.89 14.94 34.46
CA THR A 360 3.01 14.01 34.70
C THR A 360 2.88 13.22 36.00
N LYS A 361 1.81 13.45 36.78
CA LYS A 361 1.58 12.79 38.08
C LYS A 361 0.44 11.79 37.98
N TRP A 362 0.37 10.92 38.98
CA TRP A 362 -0.72 9.97 39.17
C TRP A 362 -1.47 10.30 40.47
N GLU A 363 -2.79 10.31 40.39
CA GLU A 363 -3.68 10.53 41.52
C GLU A 363 -4.52 9.29 41.74
N VAL A 364 -4.35 8.64 42.89
CA VAL A 364 -5.21 7.51 43.30
C VAL A 364 -6.58 8.05 43.65
N VAL A 365 -7.60 7.65 42.88
CA VAL A 365 -8.98 8.12 43.07
C VAL A 365 -9.84 7.09 43.78
N ARG A 366 -9.49 5.80 43.76
CA ARG A 366 -10.28 4.75 44.41
C ARG A 366 -9.42 3.57 44.85
N LYS A 367 -9.71 3.03 46.04
CA LYS A 367 -9.25 1.72 46.49
C LYS A 367 -10.12 0.63 45.88
N LEU A 368 -9.50 -0.45 45.42
CA LEU A 368 -10.15 -1.60 44.78
C LEU A 368 -10.00 -2.84 45.65
N GLN A 369 -10.93 -3.77 45.45
CA GLN A 369 -10.85 -5.11 46.01
C GLN A 369 -10.66 -6.12 44.87
N PRO A 370 -9.58 -6.92 44.87
CA PRO A 370 -9.42 -8.02 43.91
C PRO A 370 -10.64 -8.95 43.93
N GLY A 371 -11.08 -9.37 42.75
CA GLY A 371 -12.25 -10.23 42.54
C GLY A 371 -13.57 -9.48 42.36
N THR A 372 -13.63 -8.20 42.73
CA THR A 372 -14.84 -7.38 42.62
C THR A 372 -14.92 -6.65 41.27
N TRP A 373 -16.08 -6.73 40.60
CA TRP A 373 -16.35 -5.99 39.36
C TRP A 373 -16.61 -4.51 39.63
N HIS A 374 -16.02 -3.67 38.79
CA HIS A 374 -16.14 -2.22 38.81
C HIS A 374 -16.45 -1.73 37.40
N THR A 375 -17.21 -0.64 37.30
CA THR A 375 -17.38 0.10 36.05
C THR A 375 -16.62 1.40 36.13
N LEU A 376 -15.79 1.69 35.12
CA LEU A 376 -15.21 3.02 34.90
C LEU A 376 -16.03 3.75 33.83
N ARG A 377 -16.61 4.89 34.18
CA ARG A 377 -17.30 5.79 33.24
C ARG A 377 -16.54 7.10 33.11
N LEU A 378 -16.30 7.53 31.88
CA LEU A 378 -15.63 8.78 31.53
C LEU A 378 -16.52 9.63 30.63
N THR A 379 -16.49 10.93 30.84
CA THR A 379 -17.07 11.96 29.98
C THR A 379 -15.97 12.95 29.62
N LEU A 380 -15.60 12.98 28.35
CA LEU A 380 -14.59 13.88 27.80
C LEU A 380 -15.31 15.10 27.22
N ASP A 381 -14.81 16.28 27.58
CA ASP A 381 -15.26 17.57 27.08
C ASP A 381 -14.13 18.21 26.25
N PRO A 382 -14.15 18.05 24.93
CA PRO A 382 -13.10 18.61 24.06
C PRO A 382 -13.03 20.13 24.10
N ALA A 383 -14.13 20.82 24.40
CA ALA A 383 -14.17 22.27 24.46
C ALA A 383 -13.45 22.79 25.72
N LYS A 384 -13.65 22.13 26.86
CA LYS A 384 -12.97 22.45 28.11
C LYS A 384 -11.57 21.85 28.21
N LYS A 385 -11.22 20.91 27.33
CA LYS A 385 -10.00 20.09 27.41
C LYS A 385 -9.89 19.32 28.74
N THR A 386 -11.02 18.91 29.29
CA THR A 386 -11.11 18.14 30.53
C THR A 386 -11.92 16.87 30.37
N TYR A 387 -11.79 15.95 31.31
CA TYR A 387 -12.68 14.81 31.47
C TYR A 387 -13.10 14.65 32.93
N SER A 388 -14.30 14.13 33.11
CA SER A 388 -14.92 13.83 34.40
C SER A 388 -15.48 12.41 34.37
N GLY A 389 -15.79 11.83 35.52
CA GLY A 389 -16.25 10.45 35.53
C GLY A 389 -16.58 9.89 36.90
N ALA A 390 -16.85 8.59 36.90
CA ALA A 390 -17.11 7.82 38.09
C ALA A 390 -16.51 6.42 37.95
N VAL A 391 -16.05 5.86 39.06
CA VAL A 391 -15.60 4.47 39.13
C VAL A 391 -16.12 3.79 40.39
N GLY A 392 -16.60 2.56 40.26
CA GLY A 392 -17.03 1.80 41.42
C GLY A 392 -17.93 0.62 41.07
N ALA A 393 -18.50 0.04 42.12
CA ALA A 393 -19.46 -1.06 42.04
C ALA A 393 -20.89 -0.53 42.17
N LEU A 394 -21.88 -1.42 42.05
CA LEU A 394 -23.29 -1.09 42.24
C LEU A 394 -23.53 -0.48 43.64
N GLY A 395 -24.02 0.75 43.69
CA GLY A 395 -24.34 1.46 44.94
C GLY A 395 -23.12 2.05 45.68
N ASP A 396 -21.91 1.90 45.14
CA ASP A 396 -20.68 2.47 45.68
C ASP A 396 -19.81 3.02 44.54
N LEU A 397 -20.02 4.31 44.24
CA LEU A 397 -19.31 5.03 43.19
C LEU A 397 -18.44 6.12 43.79
N THR A 398 -17.21 6.23 43.29
CA THR A 398 -16.34 7.37 43.52
C THR A 398 -16.33 8.24 42.28
N THR A 399 -16.71 9.51 42.41
CA THR A 399 -16.74 10.48 41.32
C THR A 399 -15.46 11.31 41.29
N PHE A 400 -15.10 11.79 40.11
CA PHE A 400 -13.99 12.72 39.88
C PHE A 400 -14.39 13.69 38.76
N ALA A 401 -13.85 14.91 38.81
CA ALA A 401 -14.21 15.97 37.87
C ALA A 401 -12.99 16.75 37.40
N ASP A 402 -13.13 17.35 36.22
CA ASP A 402 -12.24 18.37 35.66
C ASP A 402 -10.76 17.95 35.58
N LYS A 403 -10.51 16.67 35.30
CA LYS A 403 -9.16 16.15 35.04
C LYS A 403 -8.71 16.58 33.63
N PRO A 404 -7.42 16.94 33.43
CA PRO A 404 -6.97 17.40 32.12
C PRO A 404 -6.95 16.27 31.10
N LEU A 405 -7.44 16.54 29.89
CA LEU A 405 -7.19 15.67 28.74
C LEU A 405 -5.71 15.72 28.34
N GLY A 406 -5.24 14.69 27.64
CA GLY A 406 -3.86 14.65 27.14
C GLY A 406 -3.49 15.90 26.35
N ALA A 407 -2.37 16.53 26.70
CA ALA A 407 -1.98 17.84 26.16
C ALA A 407 -1.79 17.84 24.63
N SER A 408 -1.43 16.68 24.06
CA SER A 408 -1.24 16.47 22.63
C SER A 408 -2.42 15.77 21.96
N TRP A 409 -3.58 15.67 22.63
CA TRP A 409 -4.75 15.03 22.05
C TRP A 409 -5.30 15.87 20.88
N ASP A 410 -5.46 15.22 19.73
CA ASP A 410 -5.95 15.81 18.49
C ASP A 410 -7.49 15.81 18.35
N GLY A 411 -8.21 15.41 19.40
CA GLY A 411 -9.66 15.40 19.43
C GLY A 411 -10.30 14.16 18.82
N VAL A 412 -9.54 13.09 18.55
CA VAL A 412 -10.11 11.82 18.04
C VAL A 412 -9.99 10.72 19.10
N ALA A 413 -11.11 10.03 19.36
CA ALA A 413 -11.16 8.81 20.16
C ALA A 413 -11.61 7.64 19.27
N ASP A 414 -10.68 6.75 18.95
CA ASP A 414 -10.93 5.57 18.11
C ASP A 414 -10.28 4.29 18.64
N THR A 415 -9.43 4.38 19.66
CA THR A 415 -8.63 3.24 20.13
C THR A 415 -8.70 3.14 21.64
N PHE A 416 -9.02 1.93 22.10
CA PHE A 416 -8.85 1.49 23.49
C PHE A 416 -7.70 0.48 23.59
N ILE A 417 -6.85 0.60 24.61
CA ILE A 417 -5.81 -0.39 24.91
C ILE A 417 -5.86 -0.72 26.40
N CYS A 418 -5.81 -2.01 26.72
CA CYS A 418 -5.47 -2.51 28.06
C CYS A 418 -4.19 -3.33 28.00
N ASP A 419 -3.08 -2.72 28.41
CA ASP A 419 -1.74 -3.34 28.46
C ASP A 419 -1.14 -3.27 29.88
N ALA A 420 0.02 -3.88 30.08
CA ALA A 420 0.69 -3.97 31.38
C ALA A 420 1.63 -2.77 31.67
N ILE A 421 1.34 -1.60 31.09
CA ILE A 421 1.99 -0.33 31.42
C ILE A 421 1.17 0.37 32.50
N GLY A 422 1.80 1.02 33.46
CA GLY A 422 1.08 1.79 34.47
C GLY A 422 1.99 2.55 35.42
N HIS A 423 1.37 3.16 36.45
CA HIS A 423 2.05 3.99 37.43
C HIS A 423 2.96 3.22 38.38
N ILE A 424 2.70 1.92 38.59
CA ILE A 424 3.57 1.02 39.35
C ILE A 424 4.21 0.03 38.39
N SER A 425 5.54 0.03 38.34
CA SER A 425 6.30 -0.95 37.56
C SER A 425 6.24 -2.33 38.19
N GLY A 426 6.25 -3.36 37.36
CA GLY A 426 6.23 -4.76 37.79
C GLY A 426 5.25 -5.57 36.95
N PRO A 427 5.12 -6.88 37.22
CA PRO A 427 4.12 -7.70 36.56
C PRO A 427 2.73 -7.17 36.90
N ALA A 428 1.93 -6.85 35.88
CA ALA A 428 0.54 -6.49 36.08
C ALA A 428 -0.28 -7.72 36.53
N PRO A 429 -1.26 -7.55 37.43
CA PRO A 429 -2.15 -8.65 37.79
C PRO A 429 -3.02 -9.06 36.60
N GLU A 430 -3.51 -10.30 36.63
CA GLU A 430 -4.55 -10.71 35.69
C GLU A 430 -5.81 -9.88 35.90
N ARG A 431 -6.48 -9.52 34.80
CA ARG A 431 -7.68 -8.69 34.83
C ARG A 431 -8.70 -9.19 33.83
N ASP A 432 -9.96 -9.15 34.22
CA ASP A 432 -11.08 -9.39 33.33
C ASP A 432 -11.61 -8.04 32.85
N LEU A 433 -11.94 -7.96 31.57
CA LEU A 433 -12.57 -6.81 30.93
C LEU A 433 -13.84 -7.28 30.24
N ASP A 434 -14.84 -6.42 30.29
CA ASP A 434 -16.12 -6.61 29.63
C ASP A 434 -16.82 -5.26 29.44
N ASN A 435 -17.93 -5.26 28.73
CA ASN A 435 -18.82 -4.14 28.51
C ASN A 435 -18.14 -2.83 28.12
N LEU A 436 -17.28 -2.89 27.09
CA LEU A 436 -16.59 -1.70 26.58
C LEU A 436 -17.55 -0.87 25.74
N GLY A 437 -17.54 0.46 25.87
CA GLY A 437 -18.44 1.35 25.14
C GLY A 437 -17.84 2.72 24.85
N LEU A 438 -18.18 3.28 23.68
CA LEU A 438 -17.86 4.66 23.29
C LEU A 438 -19.03 5.24 22.50
N GLN A 439 -19.61 6.36 22.94
CA GLN A 439 -20.75 7.01 22.28
C GLN A 439 -20.88 8.49 22.65
N GLU A 440 -21.76 9.23 21.95
CA GLU A 440 -22.03 10.66 22.21
C GLU A 440 -23.05 10.90 23.34
N THR A 441 -23.72 9.85 23.83
CA THR A 441 -24.70 9.93 24.93
C THR A 441 -24.15 9.34 26.23
N PRO A 442 -24.45 9.91 27.41
CA PRO A 442 -24.01 9.34 28.68
C PRO A 442 -24.47 7.88 28.88
N PHE A 443 -23.61 7.06 29.46
CA PHE A 443 -23.97 5.70 29.89
C PHE A 443 -24.76 5.74 31.20
N ALA A 444 -25.69 4.79 31.35
CA ALA A 444 -26.45 4.62 32.58
C ALA A 444 -25.55 4.24 33.78
N GLU A 445 -26.07 4.27 35.00
CA GLU A 445 -25.30 3.87 36.18
C GLU A 445 -25.20 2.34 36.28
N PRO A 446 -24.11 1.81 36.89
CA PRO A 446 -24.06 0.39 37.18
C PRO A 446 -25.32 -0.06 37.92
N GLY A 447 -25.94 -1.13 37.44
CA GLY A 447 -27.14 -1.76 38.01
C GLY A 447 -28.50 -1.14 37.67
N THR A 448 -28.61 -0.17 36.76
CA THR A 448 -29.90 0.37 36.29
C THR A 448 -30.72 -0.58 35.38
N GLY A 449 -30.50 -1.89 35.48
CA GLY A 449 -31.16 -2.91 34.67
C GLY A 449 -30.53 -3.12 33.28
N PRO A 450 -30.94 -4.18 32.56
CA PRO A 450 -30.36 -4.54 31.27
C PRO A 450 -30.78 -3.57 30.16
N VAL A 451 -29.81 -3.13 29.35
CA VAL A 451 -30.08 -2.43 28.09
C VAL A 451 -30.76 -3.40 27.13
N VAL A 452 -31.87 -2.96 26.54
CA VAL A 452 -32.55 -3.71 25.49
C VAL A 452 -31.85 -3.43 24.18
N ALA A 453 -31.31 -4.48 23.53
CA ALA A 453 -30.74 -4.34 22.20
C ALA A 453 -31.81 -3.80 21.23
N PRO A 454 -31.48 -2.83 20.37
CA PRO A 454 -32.40 -2.39 19.34
C PRO A 454 -32.83 -3.59 18.49
N ALA A 455 -34.14 -3.74 18.23
CA ALA A 455 -34.62 -4.78 17.34
C ALA A 455 -33.98 -4.60 15.96
N ALA A 456 -33.32 -5.66 15.47
CA ALA A 456 -32.78 -5.65 14.12
C ALA A 456 -33.90 -5.46 13.10
N PRO A 457 -33.73 -4.59 12.09
CA PRO A 457 -34.65 -4.53 10.96
C PRO A 457 -34.82 -5.91 10.32
N ALA A 458 -36.03 -6.24 9.86
CA ALA A 458 -36.31 -7.53 9.23
C ALA A 458 -35.46 -7.79 7.97
N ASP A 459 -35.00 -6.72 7.31
CA ASP A 459 -34.18 -6.73 6.10
C ASP A 459 -32.67 -6.58 6.38
N LEU A 460 -32.24 -6.63 7.65
CA LEU A 460 -30.85 -6.37 8.05
C LEU A 460 -29.85 -7.25 7.29
N ALA A 461 -30.11 -8.56 7.21
CA ALA A 461 -29.21 -9.51 6.56
C ALA A 461 -29.07 -9.22 5.05
N GLU A 462 -30.16 -8.84 4.39
CA GLU A 462 -30.16 -8.50 2.97
C GLU A 462 -29.38 -7.21 2.71
N ARG A 463 -29.60 -6.19 3.55
CA ARG A 463 -28.88 -4.91 3.45
C ARG A 463 -27.39 -5.04 3.74
N LEU A 464 -26.99 -5.84 4.74
CA LEU A 464 -25.57 -6.12 5.01
C LEU A 464 -24.92 -6.87 3.84
N LYS A 465 -25.59 -7.89 3.29
CA LYS A 465 -25.11 -8.62 2.11
C LYS A 465 -24.91 -7.71 0.91
N LYS A 466 -25.82 -6.74 0.69
CA LYS A 466 -25.70 -5.74 -0.36
C LYS A 466 -24.48 -4.84 -0.15
N LEU A 467 -24.30 -4.29 1.05
CA LEU A 467 -23.14 -3.44 1.37
C LEU A 467 -21.81 -4.20 1.23
N ASP A 468 -21.76 -5.47 1.64
CA ASP A 468 -20.58 -6.32 1.44
C ASP A 468 -20.25 -6.52 -0.04
N ALA A 469 -21.27 -6.74 -0.88
CA ALA A 469 -21.11 -6.85 -2.32
C ALA A 469 -20.63 -5.53 -2.96
N ASP A 470 -21.20 -4.40 -2.55
CA ASP A 470 -20.84 -3.06 -3.06
C ASP A 470 -19.40 -2.68 -2.66
N ILE A 471 -18.98 -3.01 -1.43
CA ILE A 471 -17.59 -2.81 -0.97
C ILE A 471 -16.63 -3.66 -1.81
N ALA A 472 -16.93 -4.93 -2.04
CA ALA A 472 -16.09 -5.81 -2.84
C ALA A 472 -15.98 -5.33 -4.30
N ALA A 473 -17.11 -4.93 -4.91
CA ALA A 473 -17.14 -4.42 -6.27
C ALA A 473 -16.34 -3.12 -6.41
N THR A 474 -16.52 -2.17 -5.49
CA THR A 474 -15.80 -0.88 -5.50
C THR A 474 -14.31 -1.08 -5.24
N THR A 475 -13.94 -2.03 -4.37
CA THR A 475 -12.52 -2.38 -4.12
C THR A 475 -11.87 -2.89 -5.39
N LYS A 476 -12.54 -3.80 -6.12
CA LYS A 476 -12.05 -4.31 -7.40
C LYS A 476 -11.91 -3.21 -8.46
N GLN A 477 -12.86 -2.29 -8.53
CA GLN A 477 -12.77 -1.12 -9.43
C GLN A 477 -11.57 -0.25 -9.10
N ARG A 478 -11.34 0.02 -7.81
CA ARG A 478 -10.22 0.83 -7.31
C ARG A 478 -8.87 0.18 -7.59
N GLU A 479 -8.76 -1.13 -7.43
CA GLU A 479 -7.55 -1.90 -7.79
C GLU A 479 -7.30 -1.88 -9.31
N ALA A 480 -8.35 -2.06 -10.11
CA ALA A 480 -8.24 -2.00 -11.57
C ALA A 480 -7.81 -0.61 -12.06
N GLU A 481 -8.37 0.46 -11.48
CA GLU A 481 -7.98 1.84 -11.82
C GLU A 481 -6.54 2.14 -11.39
N ALA A 482 -6.11 1.66 -10.22
CA ALA A 482 -4.74 1.84 -9.76
C ALA A 482 -3.71 1.14 -10.67
N ALA A 483 -4.10 0.03 -11.29
CA ALA A 483 -3.26 -0.77 -12.19
C ALA A 483 -3.14 -0.23 -13.62
N LYS A 484 -4.07 0.62 -14.07
CA LYS A 484 -3.95 1.38 -15.33
C LYS A 484 -2.83 2.39 -15.23
#